data_AF-A0A3B3BJA9-F1
#
_entry.id   AF-A0A3B3BJA9-F1
#
_cell.length_a   1.000
_cell.length_b   1.000
_cell.length_c   1.000
_cell.angle_alpha   90.00
_cell.angle_beta   90.00
_cell.angle_gamma   90.00
#
_symmetry.space_group_name_H-M   'P 1'
#
loop_
_entity.id
_entity.type
_entity.pdbx_description
1 polymer ?
#
loop_
_entity_poly.entity_id
_entity_poly.type
_entity_poly.pdbx_seq_one_letter_code
_entity_poly.pdbx_strand_id
1 'polypeptide(L)'
;MQTNLISLTDTASGLQSLIQVKDFSGVTRNVESNIARQLVDTASGNIEKLLANRSQALKRLATEAEKFQKEHQWTEKSEVKFEEKQKGEEGDELKNRFIPDDFTNETDENFKRTVSFNTTAVHIPTDIYEGSTIILNELNWTDALEDVFRKNREEDPSLLWQVFGSATGLARYYPASPWTDTSSSPDKIDLYDVRRRPWYIQGAASPKDMLILVDASGSVSGLTLKLIKTSVHKMLETLSDDDFVNVVSVSVFLLEFELS
;
A
#
# COMPACT_ATOMS: atom_id res chain seq x y z
N MET A 1 -26.58 -32.86 -43.18
CA MET A 1 -25.30 -32.86 -42.43
C MET A 1 -25.49 -32.41 -40.99
N GLN A 2 -26.21 -31.32 -40.73
CA GLN A 2 -26.42 -30.77 -39.38
C GLN A 2 -27.12 -31.74 -38.41
N THR A 3 -28.12 -32.50 -38.88
CA THR A 3 -28.86 -33.49 -38.08
C THR A 3 -28.00 -34.67 -37.61
N ASN A 4 -27.09 -35.17 -38.45
CA ASN A 4 -26.15 -36.24 -38.09
C ASN A 4 -25.12 -35.76 -37.07
N LEU A 5 -24.71 -34.49 -37.13
CA LEU A 5 -23.79 -33.90 -36.16
C LEU A 5 -24.46 -33.76 -34.80
N ILE A 6 -25.70 -33.27 -34.74
CA ILE A 6 -26.45 -33.16 -33.49
C ILE A 6 -26.65 -34.54 -32.85
N SER A 7 -27.05 -35.56 -33.63
CA SER A 7 -27.24 -36.92 -33.09
C SER A 7 -25.93 -37.55 -32.58
N LEU A 8 -24.81 -37.31 -33.29
CA LEU A 8 -23.50 -37.78 -32.86
C LEU A 8 -23.08 -37.09 -31.56
N THR A 9 -23.31 -35.77 -31.46
CA THR A 9 -22.94 -34.97 -30.30
C THR A 9 -23.79 -35.31 -29.08
N ASP A 10 -25.10 -35.49 -29.24
CA ASP A 10 -26.02 -35.88 -28.15
C ASP A 10 -25.71 -37.29 -27.63
N THR A 11 -25.36 -38.22 -28.53
CA THR A 11 -25.00 -39.59 -28.16
C THR A 11 -23.62 -39.67 -27.50
N ALA A 12 -22.63 -38.96 -28.05
CA ALA A 12 -21.26 -38.95 -27.52
C ALA A 12 -21.11 -38.13 -26.23
N SER A 13 -21.88 -37.05 -26.07
CA SER A 13 -21.88 -36.22 -24.85
C SER A 13 -22.60 -36.88 -23.68
N GLY A 14 -23.49 -37.84 -23.93
CA GLY A 14 -24.22 -38.55 -22.88
C GLY A 14 -25.17 -37.65 -22.07
N LEU A 15 -25.64 -36.54 -22.66
CA LEU A 15 -26.48 -35.55 -21.98
C LEU A 15 -27.75 -36.16 -21.37
N GLN A 16 -28.40 -37.08 -22.09
CA GLN A 16 -29.59 -37.79 -21.61
C GLN A 16 -29.27 -38.69 -20.41
N SER A 17 -28.11 -39.36 -20.42
CA SER A 17 -27.64 -40.16 -19.30
C SER A 17 -27.36 -39.30 -18.07
N LEU A 18 -26.82 -38.08 -18.25
CA LEU A 18 -26.57 -37.14 -17.16
C LEU A 18 -27.87 -36.62 -16.52
N ILE A 19 -28.89 -36.28 -17.34
CA ILE A 19 -30.21 -35.89 -16.86
C ILE A 19 -30.84 -37.03 -16.07
N GLN A 20 -30.83 -38.24 -16.61
CA GLN A 20 -31.35 -39.42 -15.92
C GLN A 20 -30.61 -39.67 -14.60
N VAL A 21 -29.28 -39.58 -14.56
CA VAL A 21 -28.51 -39.76 -13.32
C VAL A 21 -28.80 -38.65 -12.29
N LYS A 22 -29.03 -37.41 -12.74
CA LYS A 22 -29.43 -36.31 -11.83
C LYS A 22 -30.77 -36.58 -11.16
N ASP A 23 -31.70 -37.20 -11.88
CA ASP A 23 -33.03 -37.55 -11.39
C ASP A 23 -33.03 -38.89 -10.60
N PHE A 24 -32.13 -39.83 -10.94
CA PHE A 24 -31.99 -41.14 -10.29
C PHE A 24 -31.10 -41.14 -9.05
N SER A 25 -30.14 -40.22 -8.94
CA SER A 25 -29.28 -40.13 -7.79
C SER A 25 -30.15 -39.71 -6.60
N GLY A 26 -30.58 -40.68 -5.78
CA GLY A 26 -31.25 -40.49 -4.49
C GLY A 26 -30.40 -39.75 -3.44
N VAL A 27 -29.41 -38.99 -3.89
CA VAL A 27 -28.74 -37.95 -3.11
C VAL A 27 -29.76 -36.83 -2.96
N THR A 28 -30.27 -36.66 -1.74
CA THR A 28 -31.12 -35.56 -1.31
C THR A 28 -30.42 -34.22 -1.54
N ARG A 29 -30.48 -33.71 -2.76
CA ARG A 29 -30.05 -32.35 -3.10
C ARG A 29 -31.26 -31.44 -2.96
N ASN A 30 -31.25 -30.64 -1.91
CA ASN A 30 -32.23 -29.58 -1.75
C ASN A 30 -31.98 -28.54 -2.84
N VAL A 31 -32.94 -28.37 -3.75
CA VAL A 31 -32.91 -27.28 -4.72
C VAL A 31 -33.48 -26.05 -4.03
N GLU A 32 -32.60 -25.14 -3.66
CA GLU A 32 -32.98 -23.87 -3.04
C GLU A 32 -33.06 -22.76 -4.09
N SER A 33 -33.89 -21.76 -3.83
CA SER A 33 -34.02 -20.58 -4.68
C SER A 33 -33.03 -19.50 -4.26
N ASN A 34 -32.22 -19.02 -5.21
CA ASN A 34 -31.36 -17.86 -5.00
C ASN A 34 -32.17 -16.56 -5.11
N ILE A 35 -32.55 -15.99 -3.96
CA ILE A 35 -33.23 -14.69 -3.92
C ILE A 35 -32.18 -13.59 -3.99
N ALA A 36 -32.02 -12.98 -5.18
CA ALA A 36 -30.97 -12.00 -5.46
C ALA A 36 -30.91 -10.84 -4.44
N ARG A 37 -32.07 -10.33 -3.99
CA ARG A 37 -32.11 -9.27 -2.97
C ARG A 37 -31.50 -9.71 -1.64
N GLN A 38 -31.88 -10.88 -1.13
CA GLN A 38 -31.34 -11.40 0.12
C GLN A 38 -29.84 -11.68 0.04
N LEU A 39 -29.35 -12.14 -1.11
CA LEU A 39 -27.92 -12.33 -1.35
C LEU A 39 -27.16 -11.01 -1.30
N VAL A 40 -27.70 -9.96 -1.93
CA VAL A 40 -27.12 -8.61 -1.91
C VAL A 40 -27.17 -8.02 -0.49
N ASP A 41 -28.30 -8.16 0.21
CA ASP A 41 -28.46 -7.68 1.58
C ASP A 41 -27.46 -8.37 2.51
N THR A 42 -27.30 -9.69 2.39
CA THR A 42 -26.32 -10.47 3.17
C THR A 42 -24.89 -10.05 2.86
N ALA A 43 -24.54 -9.89 1.58
CA ALA A 43 -23.22 -9.46 1.17
C ALA A 43 -22.91 -8.04 1.67
N SER A 44 -23.85 -7.11 1.53
CA SER A 44 -23.68 -5.73 1.98
C SER A 44 -23.49 -5.64 3.50
N GLY A 45 -24.29 -6.37 4.29
CA GLY A 45 -24.16 -6.39 5.75
C GLY A 45 -22.85 -7.03 6.22
N ASN A 46 -22.32 -8.02 5.49
CA ASN A 46 -21.01 -8.60 5.78
C ASN A 46 -19.86 -7.61 5.49
N ILE A 47 -19.94 -6.88 4.37
CA ILE A 47 -18.95 -5.85 4.01
C ILE A 47 -19.01 -4.69 5.00
N GLU A 48 -20.20 -4.27 5.42
CA GLU A 48 -20.39 -3.22 6.42
C GLU A 48 -19.69 -3.58 7.74
N LYS A 49 -19.92 -4.80 8.26
CA LYS A 49 -19.26 -5.29 9.47
C LYS A 49 -17.74 -5.37 9.31
N LEU A 50 -17.26 -5.86 8.17
CA LEU A 50 -15.84 -5.95 7.86
C LEU A 50 -15.17 -4.57 7.90
N LEU A 51 -15.78 -3.58 7.24
CA LEU A 51 -15.26 -2.22 7.18
C LEU A 51 -15.38 -1.51 8.54
N ALA A 52 -16.46 -1.74 9.29
CA ALA A 52 -16.65 -1.19 10.63
C ALA A 52 -15.58 -1.69 11.60
N ASN A 53 -15.27 -2.99 11.60
CA ASN A 53 -14.23 -3.57 12.45
C ASN A 53 -12.84 -2.98 12.11
N ARG A 54 -12.53 -2.87 10.82
CA ARG A 54 -11.27 -2.24 10.35
C ARG A 54 -11.19 -0.76 10.74
N SER A 55 -12.30 -0.03 10.64
CA SER A 55 -12.38 1.36 11.08
C SER A 55 -12.12 1.50 12.58
N GLN A 56 -12.64 0.59 13.40
CA GLN A 56 -12.42 0.58 14.84
C GLN A 56 -10.95 0.35 15.20
N ALA A 57 -10.29 -0.61 14.55
CA ALA A 57 -8.85 -0.86 14.71
C ALA A 57 -8.00 0.37 14.35
N LEU A 58 -8.34 1.04 13.24
CA LEU A 58 -7.65 2.26 12.80
C LEU A 58 -7.83 3.42 13.77
N LYS A 59 -9.05 3.65 14.29
CA LYS A 59 -9.33 4.69 15.28
C LYS A 59 -8.54 4.49 16.57
N ARG A 60 -8.44 3.25 17.03
CA ARG A 60 -7.63 2.90 18.21
C ARG A 60 -6.17 3.21 17.97
N LEU A 61 -5.62 2.76 16.83
CA LEU A 61 -4.23 3.01 16.47
C LEU A 61 -3.91 4.51 16.40
N ALA A 62 -4.79 5.30 15.77
CA ALA A 62 -4.63 6.75 15.69
C ALA A 62 -4.64 7.42 17.07
N THR A 63 -5.59 7.03 17.93
CA THR A 63 -5.72 7.59 19.29
C THR A 63 -4.48 7.29 20.15
N GLU A 64 -3.98 6.04 20.11
CA GLU A 64 -2.77 5.66 20.83
C GLU A 64 -1.53 6.32 20.24
N ALA A 65 -1.42 6.46 18.92
CA ALA A 65 -0.31 7.17 18.28
C ALA A 65 -0.24 8.64 18.70
N GLU A 66 -1.37 9.36 18.72
CA GLU A 66 -1.43 10.74 19.21
C GLU A 66 -1.01 10.85 20.68
N LYS A 67 -1.46 9.90 21.50
CA LYS A 67 -1.11 9.84 22.92
C LYS A 67 0.39 9.59 23.13
N PHE A 68 0.96 8.57 22.49
CA PHE A 68 2.37 8.23 22.61
C PHE A 68 3.27 9.38 22.14
N GLN A 69 2.94 10.00 21.02
CA GLN A 69 3.72 11.13 20.52
C GLN A 69 3.61 12.36 21.44
N LYS A 70 2.44 12.60 22.06
CA LYS A 70 2.26 13.68 23.03
C LYS A 70 3.04 13.46 24.33
N GLU A 71 3.15 12.21 24.77
CA GLU A 71 3.88 11.82 25.99
C GLU A 71 5.40 11.73 25.76
N HIS A 72 5.84 11.58 24.50
CA HIS A 72 7.25 11.46 24.13
C HIS A 72 8.05 12.72 24.44
N GLN A 73 9.24 12.53 25.02
CA GLN A 73 10.19 13.61 25.28
C GLN A 73 11.32 13.56 24.26
N TRP A 74 11.52 14.68 23.57
CA TRP A 74 12.58 14.81 22.58
C TRP A 74 13.96 14.62 23.20
N THR A 75 14.76 13.73 22.63
CA THR A 75 16.12 13.45 23.10
C THR A 75 17.12 13.70 21.97
N GLU A 76 18.09 14.61 22.19
CA GLU A 76 19.13 14.93 21.18
C GLU A 76 20.24 13.86 21.09
N LYS A 77 20.45 13.11 22.17
CA LYS A 77 21.36 11.97 22.25
C LYS A 77 20.57 10.70 22.51
N SER A 78 19.70 10.36 21.59
CA SER A 78 18.98 9.11 21.63
C SER A 78 19.98 7.96 21.50
N GLU A 79 20.26 7.26 22.59
CA GLU A 79 20.90 5.94 22.60
C GLU A 79 19.96 4.85 22.06
N VAL A 80 19.06 5.21 21.14
CA VAL A 80 18.28 4.23 20.39
C VAL A 80 19.30 3.51 19.55
N LYS A 81 19.78 2.39 20.10
CA LYS A 81 20.51 1.40 19.36
C LYS A 81 19.52 0.87 18.33
N PHE A 82 19.50 1.49 17.15
CA PHE A 82 19.29 0.69 15.96
C PHE A 82 20.39 -0.35 16.08
N GLU A 83 20.03 -1.56 16.54
CA GLU A 83 21.02 -2.59 16.81
C GLU A 83 21.69 -2.92 15.48
N GLU A 84 22.83 -2.26 15.27
CA GLU A 84 23.85 -2.59 14.29
C GLU A 84 24.49 -3.92 14.73
N LYS A 85 23.67 -4.98 14.84
CA LYS A 85 24.09 -6.33 15.20
C LYS A 85 24.12 -7.17 13.94
N GLN A 86 25.18 -6.96 13.17
CA GLN A 86 26.30 -7.89 13.02
C GLN A 86 27.06 -7.49 11.76
N LYS A 87 28.32 -7.08 11.94
CA LYS A 87 29.32 -7.18 10.88
C LYS A 87 29.39 -8.66 10.49
N GLY A 88 28.76 -9.01 9.37
CA GLY A 88 29.18 -10.18 8.61
C GLY A 88 30.63 -9.94 8.19
N GLU A 89 31.51 -10.82 8.64
CA GLU A 89 32.87 -10.87 8.14
C GLU A 89 32.85 -11.06 6.62
N GLU A 90 33.60 -10.20 5.95
CA GLU A 90 34.05 -10.29 4.56
C GLU A 90 32.98 -10.49 3.45
N GLY A 91 32.69 -9.39 2.76
CA GLY A 91 32.55 -9.47 1.29
C GLY A 91 31.14 -9.39 0.70
N ASP A 92 30.20 -8.66 1.29
CA ASP A 92 29.07 -8.10 0.53
C ASP A 92 28.46 -6.90 1.29
N GLU A 93 28.42 -5.72 0.66
CA GLU A 93 27.81 -4.50 1.21
C GLU A 93 26.27 -4.56 1.18
N LEU A 94 25.67 -5.53 1.88
CA LEU A 94 24.22 -5.55 2.09
C LEU A 94 23.90 -4.75 3.36
N LYS A 95 23.49 -3.49 3.15
CA LYS A 95 23.02 -2.58 4.21
C LYS A 95 21.99 -3.28 5.12
N ASN A 96 22.38 -3.40 6.39
CA ASN A 96 21.63 -3.70 7.60
C ASN A 96 20.10 -3.79 7.44
N ARG A 97 19.58 -5.02 7.30
CA ARG A 97 18.19 -5.34 7.62
C ARG A 97 18.22 -6.23 8.84
N PHE A 98 17.75 -5.72 9.98
CA PHE A 98 17.53 -6.56 11.14
C PHE A 98 16.41 -7.56 10.78
N ILE A 99 16.77 -8.84 10.68
CA ILE A 99 15.83 -9.94 10.51
C ILE A 99 15.74 -10.62 11.87
N PRO A 100 14.68 -10.37 12.66
CA PRO A 100 14.44 -11.07 13.91
C PRO A 100 14.56 -12.59 13.77
N ASP A 101 15.10 -13.27 14.78
CA ASP A 101 15.26 -14.74 14.78
C ASP A 101 13.91 -15.49 14.70
N ASP A 102 12.79 -14.77 14.91
CA ASP A 102 11.42 -15.28 14.91
C ASP A 102 10.83 -15.48 13.50
N PHE A 103 11.58 -15.18 12.43
CA PHE A 103 11.14 -15.50 11.07
C PHE A 103 11.15 -17.02 10.86
N THR A 104 10.00 -17.67 11.07
CA THR A 104 9.82 -19.05 10.63
C THR A 104 9.99 -19.12 9.12
N ASN A 105 10.67 -20.14 8.58
CA ASN A 105 10.81 -20.31 7.13
C ASN A 105 9.49 -20.70 6.42
N GLU A 106 8.36 -20.55 7.11
CA GLU A 106 7.03 -20.89 6.63
C GLU A 106 6.35 -19.66 6.02
N THR A 107 5.72 -19.87 4.87
CA THR A 107 4.96 -18.81 4.19
C THR A 107 3.57 -18.74 4.79
N ASP A 108 3.15 -17.57 5.22
CA ASP A 108 1.79 -17.37 5.73
C ASP A 108 0.77 -17.41 4.58
N GLU A 109 -0.35 -18.10 4.77
CA GLU A 109 -1.39 -18.29 3.74
C GLU A 109 -2.09 -16.98 3.34
N ASN A 110 -2.28 -16.07 4.30
CA ASN A 110 -2.96 -14.79 4.08
C ASN A 110 -2.03 -13.77 3.39
N PHE A 111 -0.76 -13.75 3.78
CA PHE A 111 0.23 -12.78 3.28
C PHE A 111 1.03 -13.28 2.07
N LYS A 112 1.02 -14.59 1.80
CA LYS A 112 1.77 -15.26 0.73
C LYS A 112 3.28 -14.94 0.75
N ARG A 113 3.80 -14.65 1.94
CA ARG A 113 5.22 -14.38 2.19
C ARG A 113 5.56 -14.72 3.64
N THR A 114 6.85 -14.73 3.94
CA THR A 114 7.34 -14.89 5.31
C THR A 114 7.04 -13.64 6.12
N VAL A 115 6.39 -13.81 7.27
CA VAL A 115 6.02 -12.72 8.17
C VAL A 115 6.34 -13.12 9.61
N SER A 116 6.74 -12.15 10.44
CA SER A 116 6.89 -12.32 11.88
C SER A 116 5.81 -11.52 12.60
N PHE A 117 4.97 -12.21 13.35
CA PHE A 117 3.89 -11.59 14.14
C PHE A 117 4.36 -11.05 15.49
N ASN A 118 5.62 -11.31 15.86
CA ASN A 118 6.15 -10.90 17.16
C ASN A 118 6.74 -9.49 17.15
N THR A 119 6.96 -8.91 15.96
CA THR A 119 7.65 -7.64 15.80
C THR A 119 7.11 -6.86 14.59
N THR A 120 7.55 -5.61 14.47
CA THR A 120 7.23 -4.70 13.39
C THR A 120 8.42 -4.48 12.45
N ALA A 121 8.15 -4.28 11.17
CA ALA A 121 9.17 -3.88 10.20
C ALA A 121 9.16 -2.36 10.03
N VAL A 122 10.33 -1.74 9.95
CA VAL A 122 10.46 -0.31 9.65
C VAL A 122 11.09 -0.14 8.27
N HIS A 123 10.48 0.73 7.47
CA HIS A 123 11.00 1.19 6.19
C HIS A 123 11.40 2.67 6.31
N ILE A 124 12.62 2.96 5.86
CA ILE A 124 13.15 4.33 5.75
C ILE A 124 13.54 4.52 4.29
N PRO A 125 13.02 5.57 3.61
CA PRO A 125 13.41 5.91 2.26
C PRO A 125 14.93 6.08 2.11
N THR A 126 15.45 5.68 0.95
CA THR A 126 16.90 5.66 0.68
C THR A 126 17.56 7.04 0.67
N ASP A 127 16.78 8.11 0.50
CA ASP A 127 17.21 9.51 0.54
C ASP A 127 17.24 10.11 1.97
N ILE A 128 16.80 9.35 2.98
CA ILE A 128 16.75 9.78 4.39
C ILE A 128 17.84 9.06 5.19
N TYR A 129 18.60 9.83 5.97
CA TYR A 129 19.60 9.27 6.88
C TYR A 129 18.94 8.73 8.16
N GLU A 130 19.06 7.42 8.37
CA GLU A 130 18.49 6.69 9.51
C GLU A 130 19.03 7.15 10.88
N GLY A 131 20.29 7.59 10.94
CA GLY A 131 20.92 8.10 12.17
C GLY A 131 20.56 9.55 12.51
N SER A 132 19.67 10.19 11.75
CA SER A 132 19.19 11.54 12.06
C SER A 132 18.43 11.54 13.38
N THR A 133 18.65 12.55 14.23
CA THR A 133 17.94 12.68 15.52
C THR A 133 16.42 12.70 15.34
N ILE A 134 15.92 13.24 14.23
CA ILE A 134 14.49 13.23 13.89
C ILE A 134 13.98 11.79 13.71
N ILE A 135 14.72 10.97 12.97
CA ILE A 135 14.33 9.59 12.69
C ILE A 135 14.48 8.71 13.94
N LEU A 136 15.54 8.91 14.73
CA LEU A 136 15.73 8.17 15.98
C LEU A 136 14.64 8.47 17.01
N ASN A 137 14.21 9.72 17.13
CA ASN A 137 13.09 10.06 18.01
C ASN A 137 11.78 9.45 17.49
N GLU A 138 11.53 9.48 16.18
CA GLU A 138 10.36 8.82 15.59
C GLU A 138 10.35 7.31 15.84
N LEU A 139 11.47 6.64 15.65
CA LEU A 139 11.63 5.22 15.96
C LEU A 139 11.30 4.92 17.43
N ASN A 140 11.78 5.77 18.34
CA ASN A 140 11.61 5.57 19.78
C ASN A 140 10.15 5.58 20.22
N TRP A 141 9.37 6.59 19.83
CA TRP A 141 7.98 6.68 20.26
C TRP A 141 7.07 5.74 19.48
N THR A 142 7.36 5.50 18.19
CA THR A 142 6.56 4.58 17.36
C THR A 142 6.71 3.11 17.78
N ASP A 143 7.69 2.78 18.62
CA ASP A 143 7.87 1.43 19.13
C ASP A 143 6.69 0.95 19.98
N ALA A 144 6.08 1.88 20.73
CA ALA A 144 4.87 1.61 21.51
C ALA A 144 3.65 1.19 20.65
N LEU A 145 3.66 1.46 19.33
CA LEU A 145 2.59 1.04 18.43
C LEU A 145 2.57 -0.48 18.19
N GLU A 146 3.67 -1.19 18.43
CA GLU A 146 3.76 -2.64 18.26
C GLU A 146 2.71 -3.38 19.09
N ASP A 147 2.51 -2.97 20.34
CA ASP A 147 1.48 -3.55 21.22
C ASP A 147 0.07 -3.32 20.69
N VAL A 148 -0.18 -2.16 20.10
CA VAL A 148 -1.49 -1.82 19.53
C VAL A 148 -1.75 -2.63 18.26
N PHE A 149 -0.74 -2.78 17.41
CA PHE A 149 -0.83 -3.61 16.20
C PHE A 149 -1.15 -5.06 16.53
N ARG A 150 -0.44 -5.62 17.52
CA ARG A 150 -0.66 -6.98 18.00
C ARG A 150 -2.07 -7.15 18.55
N LYS A 151 -2.52 -6.24 19.41
CA LYS A 151 -3.88 -6.26 19.96
C LYS A 151 -4.98 -6.23 18.89
N ASN A 152 -4.80 -5.42 17.85
CA ASN A 152 -5.75 -5.37 16.73
C ASN A 152 -5.84 -6.73 16.01
N ARG A 153 -4.71 -7.41 15.82
CA ARG A 153 -4.66 -8.73 15.18
C ARG A 153 -5.16 -9.87 16.06
N GLU A 154 -5.02 -9.75 17.37
CA GLU A 154 -5.64 -10.66 18.35
C GLU A 154 -7.17 -10.54 18.32
N GLU A 155 -7.69 -9.32 18.14
CA GLU A 155 -9.14 -9.08 18.01
C GLU A 155 -9.70 -9.51 16.65
N ASP A 156 -8.97 -9.27 15.56
CA ASP A 156 -9.36 -9.68 14.21
C ASP A 156 -8.20 -10.39 13.48
N PRO A 157 -8.21 -11.74 13.46
CA PRO A 157 -7.21 -12.52 12.77
C PRO A 157 -7.18 -12.36 11.24
N SER A 158 -8.22 -11.79 10.65
CA SER A 158 -8.30 -11.56 9.20
C SER A 158 -7.63 -10.26 8.75
N LEU A 159 -7.13 -9.45 9.69
CA LEU A 159 -6.40 -8.23 9.37
C LEU A 159 -5.13 -8.54 8.59
N LEU A 160 -5.00 -7.81 7.48
CA LEU A 160 -3.78 -7.75 6.67
C LEU A 160 -2.83 -6.71 7.26
N TRP A 161 -1.99 -6.11 6.41
CA TRP A 161 -1.01 -5.12 6.79
C TRP A 161 -1.62 -3.98 7.58
N GLN A 162 -1.05 -3.73 8.75
CA GLN A 162 -1.25 -2.51 9.50
C GLN A 162 -0.02 -1.63 9.28
N VAL A 163 -0.23 -0.36 8.92
CA VAL A 163 0.87 0.56 8.60
C VAL A 163 0.67 1.89 9.30
N PHE A 164 1.76 2.40 9.88
CA PHE A 164 1.88 3.78 10.31
C PHE A 164 2.89 4.49 9.41
N GLY A 165 2.46 5.57 8.75
CA GLY A 165 3.33 6.44 7.97
C GLY A 165 3.61 7.74 8.71
N SER A 166 4.86 7.99 9.06
CA SER A 166 5.29 9.24 9.67
C SER A 166 5.40 10.36 8.62
N ALA A 167 5.14 11.60 9.05
CA ALA A 167 5.42 12.79 8.26
C ALA A 167 6.92 12.95 7.91
N THR A 168 7.79 12.29 8.68
CA THR A 168 9.24 12.27 8.44
C THR A 168 9.65 11.38 7.28
N GLY A 169 8.76 10.50 6.79
CA GLY A 169 9.03 9.55 5.71
C GLY A 169 9.22 8.10 6.19
N LEU A 170 9.40 7.89 7.49
CA LEU A 170 9.46 6.57 8.10
C LEU A 170 8.10 5.87 8.03
N ALA A 171 8.09 4.58 7.71
CA ALA A 171 6.89 3.74 7.77
C ALA A 171 7.13 2.50 8.64
N ARG A 172 6.20 2.20 9.55
CA ARG A 172 6.21 0.98 10.36
C ARG A 172 5.08 0.06 9.93
N TYR A 173 5.39 -1.21 9.71
CA TYR A 173 4.48 -2.25 9.23
C TYR A 173 4.35 -3.39 10.23
N TYR A 174 3.14 -3.92 10.35
CA TYR A 174 2.86 -5.14 11.10
C TYR A 174 1.98 -6.08 10.26
N PRO A 175 2.26 -7.41 10.25
CA PRO A 175 3.44 -8.08 10.84
C PRO A 175 4.74 -7.70 10.13
N ALA A 176 5.90 -7.95 10.74
CA ALA A 176 7.19 -7.68 10.10
C ALA A 176 7.41 -8.62 8.90
N SER A 177 7.99 -8.12 7.80
CA SER A 177 8.37 -8.94 6.66
C SER A 177 9.54 -8.31 5.92
N PRO A 178 10.45 -9.10 5.31
CA PRO A 178 11.53 -8.56 4.51
C PRO A 178 11.00 -7.73 3.34
N TRP A 179 11.60 -6.56 3.12
CA TRP A 179 11.20 -5.69 2.01
C TRP A 179 11.51 -6.35 0.65
N THR A 180 10.48 -6.41 -0.21
CA THR A 180 10.40 -7.28 -1.39
C THR A 180 11.21 -6.86 -2.62
N ASP A 181 11.97 -5.76 -2.58
CA ASP A 181 12.73 -5.31 -3.76
C ASP A 181 14.01 -6.14 -4.03
N THR A 182 14.16 -7.30 -3.40
CA THR A 182 15.22 -8.28 -3.70
C THR A 182 14.89 -9.21 -4.88
N SER A 183 13.71 -9.10 -5.51
CA SER A 183 13.26 -10.07 -6.51
C SER A 183 13.64 -9.77 -7.97
N SER A 184 14.37 -8.69 -8.29
CA SER A 184 14.91 -8.48 -9.66
C SER A 184 16.08 -7.49 -9.64
N SER A 185 17.31 -8.01 -9.64
CA SER A 185 18.61 -7.31 -9.70
C SER A 185 19.06 -6.56 -8.42
N PRO A 186 20.32 -6.77 -7.95
CA PRO A 186 20.98 -5.97 -6.91
C PRO A 186 21.05 -4.46 -7.23
N ASP A 187 20.88 -4.09 -8.49
CA ASP A 187 21.04 -2.73 -9.00
C ASP A 187 19.77 -1.87 -8.90
N LYS A 188 18.63 -2.45 -8.51
CA LYS A 188 17.37 -1.70 -8.41
C LYS A 188 17.27 -1.05 -7.02
N ILE A 189 17.61 0.23 -6.97
CA ILE A 189 17.46 1.07 -5.78
C ILE A 189 15.97 1.26 -5.47
N ASP A 190 15.60 1.04 -4.22
CA ASP A 190 14.25 1.32 -3.72
C ASP A 190 13.99 2.83 -3.66
N LEU A 191 12.98 3.27 -4.41
CA LEU A 191 12.49 4.66 -4.46
C LEU A 191 11.19 4.82 -3.65
N TYR A 192 10.90 3.90 -2.74
CA TYR A 192 9.70 3.95 -1.93
C TYR A 192 9.76 5.09 -0.91
N ASP A 193 8.80 6.01 -1.00
CA ASP A 193 8.48 6.98 0.05
C ASP A 193 7.01 6.82 0.44
N VAL A 194 6.75 6.76 1.75
CA VAL A 194 5.39 6.62 2.32
C VAL A 194 4.52 7.84 2.02
N ARG A 195 5.11 9.04 1.99
CA ARG A 195 4.41 10.31 1.81
C ARG A 195 3.88 10.51 0.40
N ARG A 196 4.42 9.75 -0.55
CA ARG A 196 4.02 9.76 -1.96
C ARG A 196 2.98 8.70 -2.29
N ARG A 197 2.49 7.95 -1.29
CA ARG A 197 1.53 6.88 -1.52
C ARG A 197 0.11 7.43 -1.60
N PRO A 198 -0.73 6.97 -2.54
CA PRO A 198 -2.11 7.44 -2.66
C PRO A 198 -2.90 7.36 -1.36
N TRP A 199 -2.76 6.26 -0.62
CA TRP A 199 -3.44 6.07 0.68
C TRP A 199 -3.02 7.10 1.73
N TYR A 200 -1.76 7.56 1.70
CA TYR A 200 -1.25 8.57 2.61
C TYR A 200 -1.78 9.94 2.21
N ILE A 201 -1.71 10.27 0.92
CA ILE A 201 -2.15 11.56 0.37
C ILE A 201 -3.65 11.79 0.61
N GLN A 202 -4.48 10.78 0.37
CA GLN A 202 -5.93 10.86 0.57
C GLN A 202 -6.32 11.10 2.04
N GLY A 203 -5.52 10.61 2.99
CA GLY A 203 -5.72 10.86 4.42
C GLY A 203 -5.15 12.19 4.89
N ALA A 204 -4.08 12.68 4.24
CA ALA A 204 -3.38 13.89 4.63
C ALA A 204 -4.01 15.18 4.07
N ALA A 205 -4.68 15.10 2.92
CA ALA A 205 -5.26 16.25 2.24
C ALA A 205 -6.68 15.96 1.74
N SER A 206 -7.52 16.99 1.77
CA SER A 206 -8.83 16.96 1.12
C SER A 206 -8.69 17.10 -0.40
N PRO A 207 -9.68 16.63 -1.19
CA PRO A 207 -9.75 16.88 -2.62
C PRO A 207 -9.57 18.36 -2.95
N LYS A 208 -8.78 18.66 -3.99
CA LYS A 208 -8.39 20.03 -4.36
C LYS A 208 -8.46 20.28 -5.86
N ASP A 209 -8.79 21.52 -6.22
CA ASP A 209 -8.75 22.03 -7.59
C ASP A 209 -7.44 22.79 -7.82
N MET A 210 -6.59 22.29 -8.72
CA MET A 210 -5.26 22.83 -8.99
C MET A 210 -5.16 23.43 -10.40
N LEU A 211 -4.59 24.63 -10.52
CA LEU A 211 -4.22 25.23 -11.81
C LEU A 211 -2.69 25.39 -11.86
N ILE A 212 -2.05 24.66 -12.77
CA ILE A 212 -0.60 24.71 -12.96
C ILE A 212 -0.29 25.67 -14.11
N LEU A 213 0.39 26.77 -13.81
CA LEU A 213 0.89 27.70 -14.83
C LEU A 213 2.35 27.38 -15.14
N VAL A 214 2.64 27.08 -16.41
CA VAL A 214 3.97 26.73 -16.91
C VAL A 214 4.50 27.88 -17.76
N ASP A 215 5.63 28.49 -17.34
CA ASP A 215 6.32 29.44 -18.21
C ASP A 215 6.93 28.71 -19.42
N ALA A 216 6.60 29.19 -20.61
CA ALA A 216 7.10 28.73 -21.90
C ALA A 216 7.82 29.86 -22.66
N SER A 217 8.27 30.90 -21.95
CA SER A 217 9.10 31.97 -22.50
C SER A 217 10.44 31.45 -23.04
N GLY A 218 11.08 32.22 -23.93
CA GLY A 218 12.38 31.82 -24.50
C GLY A 218 13.49 31.58 -23.45
N SER A 219 13.34 32.16 -22.25
CA SER A 219 14.30 32.05 -21.14
C SER A 219 14.36 30.66 -20.50
N VAL A 220 13.31 29.85 -20.61
CA VAL A 220 13.25 28.52 -20.01
C VAL A 220 13.75 27.40 -20.92
N SER A 221 14.43 27.71 -22.02
CA SER A 221 14.89 26.71 -22.99
C SER A 221 15.95 25.73 -22.43
N GLY A 222 16.00 24.52 -23.01
CA GLY A 222 17.00 23.50 -22.66
C GLY A 222 16.74 22.77 -21.33
N LEU A 223 17.71 22.83 -20.40
CA LEU A 223 17.67 22.11 -19.12
C LEU A 223 16.51 22.57 -18.23
N THR A 224 16.23 23.86 -18.21
CA THR A 224 15.16 24.46 -17.38
C THR A 224 13.79 23.90 -17.77
N LEU A 225 13.46 23.85 -19.06
CA LEU A 225 12.22 23.24 -19.55
C LEU A 225 12.13 21.76 -19.18
N LYS A 226 13.25 21.02 -19.24
CA LYS A 226 13.27 19.59 -18.85
C LYS A 226 12.97 19.43 -17.35
N LEU A 227 13.56 20.27 -16.50
CA LEU A 227 13.31 20.27 -15.07
C LEU A 227 11.84 20.64 -14.79
N ILE A 228 11.31 21.69 -15.40
CA ILE A 228 9.91 22.09 -15.26
C ILE A 228 8.97 20.95 -15.66
N LYS A 229 9.17 20.32 -16.82
CA LYS A 229 8.36 19.17 -17.26
C LYS A 229 8.42 18.02 -16.26
N THR A 230 9.60 17.71 -15.74
CA THR A 230 9.78 16.65 -14.74
C THR A 230 9.07 17.02 -13.43
N SER A 231 9.18 18.26 -12.98
CA SER A 231 8.52 18.75 -11.77
C SER A 231 7.00 18.73 -11.90
N VAL A 232 6.45 19.18 -13.03
CA VAL A 232 5.00 19.09 -13.28
C VAL A 232 4.54 17.64 -13.28
N HIS A 233 5.28 16.75 -13.94
CA HIS A 233 4.96 15.32 -13.94
C HIS A 233 4.97 14.74 -12.51
N LYS A 234 5.99 15.05 -11.70
CA LYS A 234 6.07 14.64 -10.30
C LYS A 234 4.98 15.26 -9.43
N MET A 235 4.52 16.46 -9.75
CA MET A 235 3.40 17.08 -9.03
C MET A 235 2.07 16.40 -9.38
N LEU A 236 1.86 16.01 -10.65
CA LEU A 236 0.70 15.25 -11.08
C LEU A 236 0.65 13.85 -10.44
N GLU A 237 1.80 13.21 -10.18
CA GLU A 237 1.86 11.94 -9.42
C GLU A 237 1.31 12.05 -7.99
N THR A 238 1.16 13.26 -7.44
CA THR A 238 0.59 13.50 -6.10
C THR A 238 -0.91 13.72 -6.10
N LEU A 239 -1.55 13.77 -7.28
CA LEU A 239 -2.98 13.97 -7.40
C LEU A 239 -3.71 12.63 -7.37
N SER A 240 -4.90 12.67 -6.78
CA SER A 240 -5.83 11.54 -6.71
C SER A 240 -6.97 11.68 -7.73
N ASP A 241 -7.78 10.63 -7.88
CA ASP A 241 -8.93 10.64 -8.80
C ASP A 241 -10.00 11.68 -8.43
N ASP A 242 -10.02 12.11 -7.17
CA ASP A 242 -10.93 13.15 -6.66
C ASP A 242 -10.39 14.58 -6.86
N ASP A 243 -9.14 14.74 -7.30
CA ASP A 243 -8.52 16.04 -7.53
C ASP A 243 -8.72 16.52 -8.97
N PHE A 244 -9.15 17.77 -9.16
CA PHE A 244 -9.21 18.38 -10.49
C PHE A 244 -7.93 19.15 -10.78
N VAL A 245 -7.41 19.03 -12.00
CA VAL A 245 -6.22 19.77 -12.42
C VAL A 245 -6.36 20.30 -13.84
N ASN A 246 -5.86 21.51 -14.05
CA ASN A 246 -5.64 22.06 -15.38
C ASN A 246 -4.22 22.63 -15.50
N VAL A 247 -3.63 22.51 -16.68
CA VAL A 247 -2.25 22.95 -16.95
C VAL A 247 -2.27 23.96 -18.10
N VAL A 248 -1.80 25.17 -17.84
CA VAL A 248 -1.78 26.28 -18.79
C VAL A 248 -0.34 26.72 -19.01
N SER A 249 0.10 26.74 -20.26
CA SER A 249 1.39 27.30 -20.64
C SER A 249 1.25 28.77 -21.00
N VAL A 250 2.13 29.63 -20.47
CA VAL A 250 2.19 31.06 -20.81
C VAL A 250 3.50 31.33 -21.54
N SER A 251 3.43 31.88 -22.76
CA SER A 251 4.57 32.40 -23.48
C SER A 251 4.37 33.90 -23.73
N VAL A 252 5.27 34.73 -23.22
CA VAL A 252 5.27 36.16 -23.55
C VAL A 252 5.87 36.31 -24.95
N PHE A 253 5.03 36.58 -25.94
CA PHE A 253 5.45 37.21 -27.19
C PHE A 253 5.48 38.72 -26.95
N LEU A 254 6.65 39.36 -27.08
CA LEU A 254 6.75 40.81 -27.23
C LEU A 254 6.01 41.17 -28.52
N LEU A 255 4.77 41.65 -28.42
CA LEU A 255 4.13 42.41 -29.48
C LEU A 255 4.75 43.81 -29.44
N GLU A 256 5.87 44.01 -30.13
CA GLU A 256 6.26 45.35 -30.56
C GLU A 256 5.19 45.81 -31.55
N PHE A 257 4.27 46.65 -31.08
CA PHE A 257 3.50 47.52 -31.96
C PHE A 257 4.45 48.63 -32.43
N GLU A 258 5.04 48.47 -33.61
CA GLU A 258 5.54 49.61 -34.37
C GLU A 258 4.33 50.49 -34.73
N LEU A 259 4.19 51.59 -34.00
CA LEU A 259 3.42 52.74 -34.47
C LEU A 259 4.30 53.50 -35.47
N SER A 260 4.02 53.33 -36.76
CA SER A 260 4.32 54.32 -37.80
C SER A 260 3.16 54.46 -38.76
#